data_AF-A0A3C0G0L4-F1
#
_entry.id   AF-A0A3C0G0L4-F1
#
_cell.length_a   1.000
_cell.length_b   1.000
_cell.length_c   1.000
_cell.angle_alpha   90.00
_cell.angle_beta   90.00
_cell.angle_gamma   90.00
#
_symmetry.space_group_name_H-M   'P 1'
#
loop_
_entity.id
_entity.type
_entity.pdbx_description
1 polymer ?
#
loop_
_entity_poly.entity_id
_entity_poly.type
_entity_poly.pdbx_seq_one_letter_code
_entity_poly.pdbx_strand_id
1 'polypeptide(L)'
;RHGLNTDASFRFERGIDIENVEYSLKRAALLIKEIAGGEITSDIYDLYPKKHPNFEVFLAFEKINKLIGQEIPQDTIKSILASLDIKVKNVTEAGMGLEVPW
;
A
#
# COMPACT_ATOMS: atom_id res chain seq x y z
N ARG A 1 -21.40 20.63 4.53
CA ARG A 1 -20.99 19.29 4.05
C ARG A 1 -22.24 18.59 3.52
N HIS A 2 -22.23 17.97 2.33
CA HIS A 2 -23.43 17.59 1.55
C HIS A 2 -24.27 16.39 2.06
N GLY A 3 -23.98 15.83 3.25
CA GLY A 3 -24.78 14.73 3.83
C GLY A 3 -24.69 13.38 3.10
N LEU A 4 -23.78 13.23 2.14
CA LEU A 4 -23.59 11.99 1.39
C LEU A 4 -22.57 11.09 2.09
N ASN A 5 -22.94 9.83 2.27
CA ASN A 5 -22.05 8.77 2.74
C ASN A 5 -22.19 7.58 1.78
N THR A 6 -21.23 7.45 0.87
CA THR A 6 -21.15 6.38 -0.11
C THR A 6 -19.94 5.51 0.18
N ASP A 7 -19.94 4.28 -0.36
CA ASP A 7 -18.78 3.39 -0.29
C ASP A 7 -17.52 4.05 -0.88
N ALA A 8 -17.70 4.85 -1.94
CA ALA A 8 -16.61 5.62 -2.53
C ALA A 8 -16.06 6.65 -1.54
N SER A 9 -16.91 7.50 -0.96
CA SER A 9 -16.44 8.49 0.03
C SER A 9 -15.77 7.83 1.23
N PHE A 10 -16.31 6.71 1.71
CA PHE A 10 -15.76 5.98 2.85
C PHE A 10 -14.33 5.46 2.58
N ARG A 11 -14.09 4.93 1.38
CA ARG A 11 -12.77 4.43 0.94
C ARG A 11 -11.78 5.57 0.73
N PHE A 12 -12.17 6.61 -0.02
CA PHE A 12 -11.28 7.76 -0.26
C PHE A 12 -10.90 8.51 1.03
N GLU A 13 -11.80 8.60 2.02
CA GLU A 13 -11.50 9.23 3.31
C GLU A 13 -10.49 8.44 4.16
N ARG A 14 -10.33 7.12 3.95
CA ARG A 14 -9.40 6.25 4.69
C ARG A 14 -8.08 5.99 3.97
N GLY A 15 -7.93 6.53 2.76
CA GLY A 15 -6.85 6.19 1.86
C GLY A 15 -7.21 4.97 1.00
N ILE A 16 -6.80 5.06 -0.26
CA ILE A 16 -6.80 3.96 -1.23
C ILE A 16 -5.38 3.85 -1.77
N ASP A 17 -4.97 2.70 -2.27
CA ASP A 17 -3.69 2.56 -2.96
C ASP A 17 -3.76 3.23 -4.35
N ILE A 18 -3.02 4.34 -4.53
CA ILE A 18 -2.96 5.09 -5.79
C ILE A 18 -2.21 4.29 -6.87
N GLU A 19 -1.20 3.51 -6.49
CA GLU A 19 -0.39 2.75 -7.45
C GLU A 19 -1.21 1.61 -8.09
N ASN A 20 -2.32 1.21 -7.45
CA ASN A 20 -3.24 0.19 -7.96
C ASN A 20 -4.34 0.73 -8.90
N VAL A 21 -4.37 2.03 -9.19
CA VAL A 21 -5.42 2.65 -10.04
C VAL A 21 -5.40 2.10 -11.47
N GLU A 22 -4.23 2.02 -12.10
CA GLU A 22 -4.11 1.55 -13.48
C GLU A 22 -4.55 0.09 -13.62
N TYR A 23 -4.14 -0.78 -12.69
CA TYR A 23 -4.56 -2.18 -12.66
C TYR A 23 -6.08 -2.30 -12.49
N SER A 24 -6.65 -1.55 -11.54
CA SER A 24 -8.09 -1.55 -11.27
C SER A 24 -8.89 -1.06 -12.48
N LEU A 25 -8.42 -0.02 -13.17
CA LEU A 25 -9.00 0.51 -14.40
C LEU A 25 -9.02 -0.55 -15.50
N LYS A 26 -7.87 -1.19 -15.77
CA LYS A 26 -7.77 -2.28 -16.76
C LYS A 26 -8.73 -3.41 -16.44
N ARG A 27 -8.80 -3.82 -15.17
CA ARG A 27 -9.70 -4.90 -14.74
C ARG A 27 -11.16 -4.54 -14.98
N ALA A 28 -11.57 -3.32 -14.62
CA ALA A 28 -12.94 -2.85 -14.85
C ALA A 28 -13.28 -2.79 -16.35
N ALA A 29 -12.37 -2.26 -17.17
CA ALA A 29 -12.56 -2.16 -18.62
C ALA A 29 -12.71 -3.54 -19.27
N LEU A 30 -11.87 -4.51 -18.88
CA LEU A 30 -11.95 -5.89 -19.36
C LEU A 30 -13.27 -6.56 -18.95
N LEU A 31 -13.74 -6.34 -17.73
CA LEU A 31 -15.04 -6.85 -17.27
C LEU A 31 -16.21 -6.27 -18.06
N ILE A 32 -16.18 -4.96 -18.36
CA ILE A 32 -17.21 -4.31 -19.18
C ILE A 32 -17.23 -4.92 -20.58
N LYS A 33 -16.06 -5.11 -21.19
CA LYS A 33 -15.93 -5.78 -22.50
C LYS A 33 -16.49 -7.20 -22.47
N GLU A 34 -16.13 -7.99 -21.46
CA GLU A 34 -16.54 -9.39 -21.33
C GLU A 34 -18.05 -9.53 -21.10
N ILE A 35 -18.63 -8.71 -20.22
CA ILE A 35 -20.01 -8.87 -19.75
C ILE A 35 -21.01 -8.13 -20.64
N ALA A 36 -20.66 -6.92 -21.09
CA ALA A 36 -21.56 -6.04 -21.83
C ALA A 36 -21.22 -5.93 -23.33
N GLY A 37 -20.13 -6.57 -23.78
CA GLY A 37 -19.71 -6.56 -25.19
C GLY A 37 -19.11 -5.23 -25.67
N GLY A 38 -18.67 -4.37 -24.75
CA GLY A 38 -18.04 -3.09 -25.09
C GLY A 38 -16.68 -3.26 -25.78
N GLU A 39 -16.25 -2.22 -26.50
CA GLU A 39 -14.94 -2.16 -27.16
C GLU A 39 -14.00 -1.19 -26.42
N ILE A 40 -12.72 -1.54 -26.29
CA ILE A 40 -11.71 -0.65 -25.72
C ILE A 40 -11.21 0.27 -26.82
N THR A 41 -11.46 1.57 -26.66
CA THR A 41 -11.29 2.56 -27.74
C THR A 41 -9.98 3.34 -27.70
N SER A 42 -9.30 3.38 -26.55
CA SER A 42 -8.11 4.22 -26.37
C SER A 42 -7.07 3.59 -25.46
N ASP A 43 -5.86 4.13 -25.55
CA ASP A 43 -4.82 3.93 -24.55
C ASP A 43 -5.22 4.56 -23.20
N ILE A 44 -4.49 4.18 -22.15
CA ILE A 44 -4.68 4.73 -20.80
C ILE A 44 -4.05 6.11 -20.74
N TYR A 45 -4.83 7.07 -20.22
CA TYR A 45 -4.35 8.40 -19.88
C TYR A 45 -4.28 8.52 -18.36
N ASP A 46 -3.06 8.64 -17.83
CA ASP A 46 -2.80 8.82 -16.39
C ASP A 46 -2.23 10.21 -16.11
N LEU A 47 -2.93 11.00 -15.30
CA LEU A 47 -2.52 12.34 -14.88
C LEU A 47 -2.12 12.30 -13.41
N TYR A 48 -0.85 11.95 -13.16
CA TYR A 48 -0.30 11.86 -11.81
C TYR A 48 0.90 12.81 -11.61
N PRO A 49 0.67 14.15 -11.53
CA PRO A 49 1.73 15.15 -11.60
C PRO A 49 2.67 15.19 -10.38
N LYS A 50 2.24 14.63 -9.23
CA LYS A 50 3.05 14.56 -8.01
C LYS A 50 2.94 13.17 -7.42
N LYS A 51 3.94 12.34 -7.73
CA LYS A 51 4.08 11.03 -7.09
C LYS A 51 4.42 11.19 -5.62
N HIS A 52 3.69 10.48 -4.76
CA HIS A 52 4.00 10.44 -3.34
C HIS A 52 5.12 9.43 -3.10
N PRO A 53 6.22 9.81 -2.43
CA PRO A 53 7.26 8.85 -2.08
C PRO A 53 6.77 7.91 -0.98
N ASN A 54 7.30 6.70 -0.98
CA ASN A 54 7.08 5.74 0.10
C ASN A 54 7.58 6.31 1.44
N PHE A 55 6.96 5.87 2.52
CA PHE A 55 7.29 6.36 3.85
C PHE A 55 8.48 5.58 4.43
N GLU A 56 9.55 6.29 4.79
CA GLU A 56 10.71 5.69 5.43
C GLU A 56 10.60 5.76 6.96
N VAL A 57 10.85 4.65 7.63
CA VAL A 57 10.80 4.57 9.10
C VAL A 57 11.89 3.65 9.64
N PHE A 58 12.50 4.04 10.77
CA PHE A 58 13.43 3.20 11.49
C PHE A 58 12.73 2.48 12.65
N LEU A 59 12.85 1.15 12.65
CA LEU A 59 12.30 0.27 13.69
C LEU A 59 13.42 -0.26 14.57
N ALA A 60 13.53 0.25 15.80
CA ALA A 60 14.50 -0.20 16.78
C ALA A 60 14.06 -1.51 17.47
N PHE A 61 14.95 -2.50 17.58
CA PHE A 61 14.64 -3.78 18.23
C PHE A 61 14.29 -3.61 19.71
N GLU A 62 14.98 -2.71 20.41
CA GLU A 62 14.69 -2.39 21.81
C GLU A 62 13.25 -1.90 22.00
N LYS A 63 12.75 -1.06 21.06
CA LYS A 63 11.37 -0.55 21.11
C LYS A 63 10.35 -1.67 20.94
N ILE A 64 10.61 -2.64 20.07
CA ILE A 64 9.76 -3.82 19.89
C ILE A 64 9.72 -4.62 21.20
N ASN A 65 10.89 -4.99 21.73
CA ASN A 65 11.02 -5.81 22.91
C ASN A 65 10.37 -5.15 24.13
N LYS A 66 10.56 -3.84 24.31
CA LYS A 66 9.97 -3.07 25.42
C LYS A 66 8.44 -2.95 25.31
N LEU A 67 7.91 -2.81 24.09
CA LEU A 67 6.47 -2.66 23.87
C LEU A 67 5.73 -4.00 24.01
N ILE A 68 6.31 -5.07 23.49
CA ILE A 68 5.71 -6.42 23.49
C ILE A 68 5.99 -7.15 24.81
N GLY A 69 7.12 -6.86 25.46
CA GLY A 69 7.56 -7.52 26.69
C GLY A 69 8.29 -8.85 26.44
N GLN A 70 8.62 -9.18 25.19
CA GLN A 70 9.32 -10.40 24.79
C GLN A 70 10.28 -10.12 23.63
N GLU A 71 11.41 -10.81 23.62
CA GLU A 71 12.32 -10.82 22.47
C GLU A 71 11.74 -11.67 21.33
N ILE A 72 11.55 -11.06 20.17
CA ILE A 72 11.12 -11.74 18.95
C ILE A 72 12.36 -11.98 18.07
N PRO A 73 12.58 -13.21 17.56
CA PRO A 73 13.66 -13.47 16.62
C PRO A 73 13.60 -12.54 15.40
N GLN A 74 14.74 -11.98 14.99
CA GLN A 74 14.79 -10.99 13.91
C GLN A 74 14.22 -11.53 12.59
N ASP A 75 14.44 -12.82 12.30
CA ASP A 75 13.91 -13.44 11.08
C ASP A 75 12.37 -13.50 11.09
N THR A 76 11.77 -13.72 12.26
CA THR A 76 10.31 -13.63 12.43
C THR A 76 9.81 -12.21 12.16
N ILE A 77 10.50 -11.19 12.69
CA ILE A 77 10.12 -9.79 12.46
C ILE A 77 10.20 -9.46 10.95
N LYS A 78 11.29 -9.85 10.28
CA LYS A 78 11.45 -9.65 8.83
C LYS A 78 10.37 -10.35 8.03
N SER A 79 10.03 -11.60 8.39
CA SER A 79 8.97 -12.37 7.72
C SER A 79 7.60 -11.70 7.86
N ILE A 80 7.28 -11.16 9.03
CA ILE A 80 6.02 -10.44 9.28
C ILE A 80 5.98 -9.17 8.44
N LEU A 81 7.05 -8.36 8.46
CA LEU A 81 7.12 -7.12 7.70
C LEU A 81 7.01 -7.36 6.19
N ALA A 82 7.71 -8.37 5.68
CA ALA A 82 7.62 -8.76 4.27
C ALA A 82 6.21 -9.23 3.88
N SER A 83 5.49 -9.93 4.77
CA SER A 83 4.10 -10.37 4.52
C SER A 83 3.09 -9.21 4.49
N LEU A 84 3.48 -8.05 5.01
CA LEU A 84 2.71 -6.81 4.97
C LEU A 84 3.16 -5.88 3.82
N ASP A 85 3.97 -6.38 2.88
CA ASP A 85 4.60 -5.63 1.79
C ASP A 85 5.50 -4.46 2.25
N ILE A 86 5.95 -4.48 3.51
CA ILE A 86 6.91 -3.51 4.03
C ILE A 86 8.33 -3.96 3.66
N LYS A 87 9.05 -3.12 2.92
CA LYS A 87 10.40 -3.44 2.48
C LYS A 87 11.42 -3.09 3.56
N VAL A 88 12.35 -4.00 3.83
CA VAL A 88 13.50 -3.74 4.71
C VAL A 88 14.64 -3.18 3.85
N LYS A 89 15.00 -1.90 4.04
CA LYS A 89 16.11 -1.26 3.32
C LYS A 89 17.47 -1.65 3.87
N ASN A 90 17.60 -1.69 5.18
CA ASN A 90 18.84 -2.04 5.87
C ASN A 90 18.56 -2.65 7.25
N VAL A 91 19.56 -3.36 7.76
CA VAL A 91 19.54 -3.97 9.09
C VAL A 91 20.85 -3.59 9.79
N THR A 92 20.74 -3.15 11.03
CA THR A 92 21.87 -2.85 11.91
C THR A 92 21.71 -3.64 13.21
N GLU A 93 22.70 -3.59 14.09
CA GLU A 93 22.58 -4.19 15.43
C GLU A 93 21.44 -3.56 16.25
N ALA A 94 21.13 -2.29 16.02
CA ALA A 94 20.12 -1.55 16.79
C ALA A 94 18.69 -1.68 16.22
N GLY A 95 18.53 -2.00 14.93
CA GLY A 95 17.22 -2.02 14.29
C GLY A 95 17.23 -2.15 12.77
N MET A 96 16.12 -1.78 12.14
CA MET A 96 15.91 -1.90 10.68
C MET A 96 15.34 -0.62 10.10
N GLY A 97 15.90 -0.16 8.98
CA GLY A 97 15.29 0.86 8.14
C GLY A 97 14.27 0.21 7.22
N LEU A 98 13.05 0.75 7.21
CA LEU A 98 11.89 0.22 6.49
C LEU A 98 11.39 1.24 5.48
N GLU A 99 10.85 0.74 4.39
CA GLU A 99 10.06 1.50 3.40
C GLU A 99 8.65 0.92 3.40
N VAL A 100 7.70 1.72 3.86
CA VAL A 100 6.28 1.36 3.90
C VAL A 100 5.65 1.84 2.59
N PRO A 101 4.95 0.95 1.85
CA PRO A 101 4.21 1.35 0.66
C PRO A 101 3.12 2.35 1.03
N TRP A 102 2.79 3.23 0.08
CA TRP A 102 1.76 4.25 0.27
C TRP A 102 0.36 3.65 0.22
#